data_AF-A0A7S4BD53-F1
#
_entry.id   AF-A0A7S4BD53-F1
#
_cell.length_a   1.000
_cell.length_b   1.000
_cell.length_c   1.000
_cell.angle_alpha   90.00
_cell.angle_beta   90.00
_cell.angle_gamma   90.00
#
_symmetry.space_group_name_H-M   'P 1'
#
loop_
_entity.id
_entity.type
_entity.pdbx_description
1 polymer ?
#
loop_
_entity_poly.entity_id
_entity_poly.type
_entity_poly.pdbx_seq_one_letter_code
_entity_poly.pdbx_strand_id
1 'polypeptide(L)'
;MYSPALTIPPQSRLADRTSSSRLPFLMLSSRTKNLQDEDAALNFELPWKGCVNVAYATMQLSPPEASNNPCVIQLRTPLRTIYLKAKHELDAEDWLAQLSAAQRGIPLKQRKAKLRKFDVLTDELAVKLEAGSIILAADLLHNPVGLHYAATHCDASGDKLLAPLLSIVLDDDNYRTTTAADQKLARAKALIGKCATLESIAAEVREETKAKIEAVPPVLNDDLFSPFVKFVTSAYEPHVNNFLNSEEFGALRSNLEEKAVIVKHPDETEEVFELSPKTVIGRGVNVSESGGLNLCKDLKVSREHALFAAGKLAVVVRDLGSYRGTHFESGQKILEEVIFPGQTIVVGDTKLTYQLRPPSPSKRKSRSSVFFSKLRPGS
;
A
#
# COMPACT_ATOMS: atom_id res chain seq x y z
N MET A 1 18.64 -8.96 -69.94
CA MET A 1 17.58 -9.15 -68.94
C MET A 1 17.98 -10.32 -68.04
N TYR A 2 18.12 -10.02 -66.74
CA TYR A 2 18.28 -10.81 -65.50
C TYR A 2 18.22 -12.36 -65.57
N SER A 3 19.03 -13.17 -64.86
CA SER A 3 19.58 -13.06 -63.49
C SER A 3 20.90 -13.84 -63.31
N PRO A 4 21.83 -13.43 -62.42
CA PRO A 4 22.88 -14.30 -61.91
C PRO A 4 22.68 -14.74 -60.45
N ALA A 5 23.21 -15.94 -60.21
CA ALA A 5 23.20 -16.81 -59.05
C ALA A 5 23.40 -16.18 -57.65
N LEU A 6 22.62 -16.72 -56.71
CA LEU A 6 22.80 -16.63 -55.26
C LEU A 6 24.18 -17.17 -54.83
N THR A 7 24.97 -16.31 -54.18
CA THR A 7 26.21 -16.71 -53.51
C THR A 7 25.93 -16.81 -52.01
N ILE A 8 26.15 -17.99 -51.43
CA ILE A 8 25.99 -18.26 -49.99
C ILE A 8 27.22 -17.72 -49.25
N PRO A 9 27.08 -16.90 -48.20
CA PRO A 9 28.21 -16.44 -47.40
C PRO A 9 28.73 -17.54 -46.44
N PRO A 10 30.01 -17.50 -46.06
CA PRO A 10 30.66 -18.56 -45.30
C PRO A 10 30.19 -18.58 -43.84
N GLN A 11 30.06 -19.79 -43.30
CA GLN A 11 29.75 -20.06 -41.90
C GLN A 11 30.80 -19.41 -40.98
N SER A 12 30.35 -18.44 -40.19
CA SER A 12 31.14 -17.85 -39.11
C SER A 12 31.15 -18.79 -37.90
N ARG A 13 32.34 -18.87 -37.29
CA ARG A 13 32.72 -19.70 -36.15
C ARG A 13 31.73 -19.58 -34.99
N LEU A 14 31.27 -20.73 -34.50
CA LEU A 14 30.65 -20.91 -33.18
C LEU A 14 31.60 -20.37 -32.10
N ALA A 15 31.27 -19.20 -31.57
CA ALA A 15 31.79 -18.73 -30.31
C ALA A 15 30.97 -19.35 -29.17
N ASP A 16 31.68 -19.87 -28.17
CA ASP A 16 31.16 -20.38 -26.90
C ASP A 16 30.08 -19.46 -26.30
N ARG A 17 28.84 -19.95 -26.28
CA ARG A 17 27.74 -19.42 -25.47
C ARG A 17 27.49 -20.36 -24.30
N THR A 18 28.42 -20.42 -23.35
CA THR A 18 28.12 -20.94 -22.00
C THR A 18 27.49 -19.84 -21.16
N SER A 19 26.28 -19.41 -21.55
CA SER A 19 25.33 -18.80 -20.62
C SER A 19 24.05 -19.63 -20.70
N SER A 20 24.04 -20.74 -19.95
CA SER A 20 22.84 -21.56 -19.78
C SER A 20 21.74 -20.70 -19.17
N SER A 21 20.84 -20.20 -20.02
CA SER A 21 19.60 -19.57 -19.58
C SER A 21 18.76 -20.66 -18.94
N ARG A 22 18.77 -20.73 -17.60
CA ARG A 22 17.94 -21.68 -16.86
C ARG A 22 16.48 -21.43 -17.23
N LEU A 23 15.80 -22.46 -17.74
CA LEU A 23 14.37 -22.41 -17.98
C LEU A 23 13.62 -22.14 -16.66
N PRO A 24 12.49 -21.43 -16.70
CA PRO A 24 11.70 -21.14 -15.50
C PRO A 24 11.02 -22.43 -15.00
N PHE A 25 11.35 -22.86 -13.79
CA PHE A 25 10.71 -24.00 -13.11
C PHE A 25 9.91 -23.51 -11.90
N LEU A 26 8.67 -23.98 -11.77
CA LEU A 26 7.88 -23.85 -10.56
C LEU A 26 8.10 -25.10 -9.69
N MET A 27 8.57 -24.90 -8.46
CA MET A 27 8.71 -25.95 -7.46
C MET A 27 7.41 -26.04 -6.64
N LEU A 28 6.72 -27.18 -6.71
CA LEU A 28 5.54 -27.42 -5.90
C LEU A 28 5.90 -28.26 -4.66
N SER A 29 5.53 -27.76 -3.48
CA SER A 29 5.54 -28.54 -2.24
C SER A 29 4.10 -28.84 -1.85
N SER A 30 3.74 -30.12 -1.73
CA SER A 30 2.45 -30.50 -1.15
C SER A 30 2.51 -30.37 0.37
N ARG A 31 1.42 -29.83 0.95
CA ARG A 31 1.11 -29.97 2.38
C ARG A 31 -0.25 -30.66 2.43
N THR A 32 -0.26 -31.97 2.64
CA THR A 32 -1.51 -32.72 2.84
C THR A 32 -2.03 -32.39 4.24
N LYS A 33 -3.15 -31.68 4.32
CA LYS A 33 -4.00 -31.74 5.51
C LYS A 33 -4.96 -32.91 5.27
N ASN A 34 -4.90 -33.93 6.12
CA ASN A 34 -5.88 -35.01 6.13
C ASN A 34 -7.27 -34.41 6.40
N LEU A 35 -8.03 -34.21 5.33
CA LEU A 35 -9.48 -34.12 5.38
C LEU A 35 -9.97 -35.55 5.21
N GLN A 36 -10.56 -36.10 6.27
CA GLN A 36 -11.26 -37.37 6.22
C GLN A 36 -12.49 -37.18 5.32
N ASP A 37 -12.41 -37.70 4.10
CA ASP A 37 -13.57 -38.17 3.36
C ASP A 37 -13.18 -39.54 2.79
N GLU A 38 -13.93 -40.55 3.23
CA GLU A 38 -13.89 -41.91 2.74
C GLU A 38 -14.56 -41.93 1.37
N ASP A 39 -13.78 -41.90 0.29
CA ASP A 39 -14.11 -42.63 -0.94
C ASP A 39 -12.89 -42.68 -1.89
N ALA A 40 -12.42 -43.89 -2.12
CA ALA A 40 -11.48 -44.33 -3.15
C ALA A 40 -10.13 -43.59 -3.26
N ALA A 41 -9.24 -43.91 -2.31
CA ALA A 41 -7.82 -43.57 -2.36
C ALA A 41 -7.06 -44.28 -3.49
N LEU A 42 -6.88 -43.61 -4.64
CA LEU A 42 -5.64 -43.72 -5.40
C LEU A 42 -4.63 -42.76 -4.78
N ASN A 43 -3.93 -43.24 -3.74
CA ASN A 43 -2.77 -42.55 -3.16
C ASN A 43 -1.63 -42.53 -4.18
N PHE A 44 -1.70 -41.60 -5.13
CA PHE A 44 -0.50 -41.16 -5.83
C PHE A 44 0.30 -40.32 -4.84
N GLU A 45 1.26 -40.95 -4.16
CA GLU A 45 2.39 -40.24 -3.58
C GLU A 45 3.12 -39.54 -4.74
N LEU A 46 2.73 -38.30 -5.03
CA LEU A 46 3.42 -37.45 -5.97
C LEU A 46 4.88 -37.35 -5.48
N PRO A 47 5.90 -37.71 -6.29
CA PRO A 47 7.29 -37.62 -5.86
C PRO A 47 7.56 -36.20 -5.35
N TRP A 48 8.07 -36.14 -4.12
CA TRP A 48 8.20 -34.92 -3.34
C TRP A 48 9.17 -34.02 -4.10
N LYS A 49 8.66 -32.90 -4.66
CA LYS A 49 9.26 -31.99 -5.66
C LYS A 49 8.87 -32.30 -7.11
N GLY A 50 7.60 -32.06 -7.43
CA GLY A 50 7.19 -31.88 -8.82
C GLY A 50 7.68 -30.51 -9.32
N CYS A 51 8.58 -30.50 -10.30
CA CYS A 51 8.87 -29.31 -11.09
C CYS A 51 7.84 -29.20 -12.22
N VAL A 52 7.21 -28.04 -12.37
CA VAL A 52 6.41 -27.74 -13.55
C VAL A 52 7.17 -26.71 -14.38
N ASN A 53 7.50 -27.06 -15.61
CA ASN A 53 8.05 -26.10 -16.55
C ASN A 53 6.91 -25.21 -17.04
N VAL A 54 6.88 -23.96 -16.57
CA VAL A 54 5.81 -23.01 -16.88
C VAL A 54 5.91 -22.44 -18.30
N ALA A 55 7.03 -22.65 -19.00
CA ALA A 55 7.19 -22.19 -20.38
C ALA A 55 6.12 -22.75 -21.32
N TYR A 56 5.66 -23.98 -21.06
CA TYR A 56 4.66 -24.69 -21.87
C TYR A 56 3.28 -24.77 -21.22
N ALA A 57 3.05 -24.00 -20.15
CA ALA A 57 1.79 -24.02 -19.43
C ALA A 57 0.88 -22.88 -19.89
N THR A 58 -0.39 -23.16 -20.19
CA THR A 58 -1.42 -22.11 -20.24
C THR A 58 -1.95 -21.87 -18.84
N MET A 59 -2.00 -20.61 -18.43
CA MET A 59 -2.41 -20.21 -17.08
C MET A 59 -3.57 -19.24 -17.18
N GLN A 60 -4.62 -19.51 -16.39
CA GLN A 60 -5.80 -18.66 -16.31
C GLN A 60 -6.42 -18.79 -14.92
N LEU A 61 -7.18 -17.78 -14.50
CA LEU A 61 -8.08 -17.96 -13.37
C LEU A 61 -9.12 -19.01 -13.75
N SER A 62 -9.37 -19.96 -12.86
CA SER A 62 -10.40 -20.96 -13.07
C SER A 62 -11.75 -20.24 -13.15
N PRO A 63 -12.59 -20.54 -14.15
CA PRO A 63 -13.94 -20.00 -14.18
C PRO A 63 -14.67 -20.41 -12.89
N PRO A 64 -15.54 -19.54 -12.35
CA PRO A 64 -16.25 -19.80 -11.09
C PRO A 64 -17.13 -21.07 -11.17
N GLU A 65 -17.49 -21.50 -12.39
CA GLU A 65 -18.26 -22.73 -12.64
C GLU A 65 -17.46 -24.01 -12.32
N ALA A 66 -16.13 -23.98 -12.48
CA ALA A 66 -15.27 -25.15 -12.25
C ALA A 66 -14.77 -25.22 -10.80
N SER A 67 -14.94 -24.13 -10.04
CA SER A 67 -14.43 -23.97 -8.69
C SER A 67 -15.35 -22.98 -7.99
N ASN A 68 -16.09 -23.42 -6.97
CA ASN A 68 -16.84 -22.53 -6.05
C ASN A 68 -15.92 -21.55 -5.27
N ASN A 69 -14.69 -21.34 -5.73
CA ASN A 69 -13.67 -20.50 -5.13
C ASN A 69 -12.97 -19.68 -6.22
N PRO A 70 -13.08 -18.33 -6.19
CA PRO A 70 -12.44 -17.44 -7.17
C PRO A 70 -10.90 -17.43 -7.08
N CYS A 71 -10.33 -18.01 -6.02
CA CYS A 71 -8.88 -17.98 -5.76
C CYS A 71 -8.13 -19.18 -6.40
N VAL A 72 -8.66 -19.78 -7.47
CA VAL A 72 -8.04 -20.97 -8.09
C VAL A 72 -7.44 -20.62 -9.44
N ILE A 73 -6.12 -20.83 -9.57
CA ILE A 73 -5.39 -20.67 -10.82
C ILE A 73 -5.31 -22.04 -11.50
N GLN A 74 -5.80 -22.13 -12.73
CA GLN A 74 -5.71 -23.31 -13.56
C GLN A 74 -4.43 -23.25 -14.40
N LEU A 75 -3.52 -24.18 -14.18
CA LEU A 75 -2.28 -24.35 -14.93
C LEU A 75 -2.39 -25.60 -15.80
N ARG A 76 -2.61 -25.41 -17.11
CA ARG A 76 -2.73 -26.49 -18.11
C ARG A 76 -1.39 -26.72 -18.78
N THR A 77 -0.86 -27.93 -18.67
CA THR A 77 0.31 -28.40 -19.44
C THR A 77 -0.17 -29.48 -20.44
N PRO A 78 0.63 -29.84 -21.46
CA PRO A 78 0.26 -30.91 -22.39
C PRO A 78 -0.03 -32.26 -21.71
N LEU A 79 0.54 -32.51 -20.53
CA LEU A 79 0.42 -33.79 -19.83
C LEU A 79 -0.61 -33.79 -18.69
N ARG A 80 -0.94 -32.62 -18.15
CA ARG A 80 -1.80 -32.50 -16.95
C ARG A 80 -2.31 -31.09 -16.74
N THR A 81 -3.44 -31.00 -16.06
CA THR A 81 -3.98 -29.76 -15.49
C THR A 81 -3.75 -29.74 -13.98
N ILE A 82 -3.19 -28.65 -13.48
CA ILE A 82 -2.91 -28.43 -12.06
C ILE A 82 -3.74 -27.23 -11.60
N TYR A 83 -4.40 -27.37 -10.44
CA TYR A 83 -5.15 -26.28 -9.82
C TYR A 83 -4.37 -25.77 -8.60
N LEU A 84 -3.97 -24.51 -8.64
CA LEU A 84 -3.29 -23.83 -7.54
C LEU A 84 -4.31 -22.98 -6.81
N LYS A 85 -4.58 -23.29 -5.54
CA LYS A 85 -5.50 -22.52 -4.70
C LYS A 85 -4.73 -21.48 -3.92
N ALA A 86 -4.89 -20.21 -4.28
CA ALA A 86 -4.41 -19.08 -3.49
C ALA A 86 -5.27 -18.93 -2.22
N LYS A 87 -4.69 -18.33 -1.17
CA LYS A 87 -5.43 -18.03 0.07
C LYS A 87 -6.40 -16.87 -0.13
N HIS A 88 -6.05 -15.94 -1.02
CA HIS A 88 -6.80 -14.72 -1.31
C HIS A 88 -6.89 -14.45 -2.82
N GLU A 89 -7.88 -13.67 -3.25
CA GLU A 89 -8.12 -13.31 -4.65
C GLU A 89 -7.01 -12.41 -5.20
N LEU A 90 -6.63 -11.35 -4.49
CA LEU A 90 -5.45 -10.53 -4.83
C LEU A 90 -4.16 -11.36 -4.94
N ASP A 91 -3.97 -12.36 -4.07
CA ASP A 91 -2.83 -13.26 -4.17
C ASP A 91 -2.92 -14.09 -5.47
N ALA A 92 -4.13 -14.50 -5.88
CA ALA A 92 -4.34 -15.27 -7.10
C ALA A 92 -3.97 -14.47 -8.36
N GLU A 93 -4.36 -13.19 -8.42
CA GLU A 93 -4.01 -12.27 -9.50
C GLU A 93 -2.50 -12.01 -9.55
N ASP A 94 -1.89 -11.71 -8.39
CA ASP A 94 -0.45 -11.50 -8.28
C ASP A 94 0.34 -12.76 -8.68
N TRP A 95 -0.11 -13.93 -8.25
CA TRP A 95 0.48 -15.22 -8.64
C TRP A 95 0.34 -15.45 -10.13
N LEU A 96 -0.85 -15.23 -10.71
CA LEU A 96 -1.07 -15.38 -12.15
C LEU A 96 -0.17 -14.44 -12.95
N ALA A 97 -0.04 -13.18 -12.52
CA ALA A 97 0.85 -12.20 -13.14
C ALA A 97 2.33 -12.63 -13.07
N GLN A 98 2.77 -13.12 -11.91
CA GLN A 98 4.15 -13.60 -11.71
C GLN A 98 4.45 -14.86 -12.51
N LEU A 99 3.53 -15.83 -12.52
CA LEU A 99 3.66 -17.06 -13.29
C LEU A 99 3.67 -16.75 -14.80
N SER A 100 2.82 -15.84 -15.27
CA SER A 100 2.78 -15.38 -16.67
C SER A 100 4.03 -14.59 -17.07
N ALA A 101 4.63 -13.84 -16.15
CA ALA A 101 5.92 -13.19 -16.37
C ALA A 101 7.04 -14.23 -16.49
N ALA A 102 7.06 -15.21 -15.57
CA ALA A 102 8.02 -16.31 -15.59
C ALA A 102 7.92 -17.13 -16.88
N GLN A 103 6.71 -17.45 -17.36
CA GLN A 103 6.48 -18.15 -18.64
C GLN A 103 7.13 -17.41 -19.82
N ARG A 104 7.07 -16.08 -19.85
CA ARG A 104 7.66 -15.25 -20.92
C ARG A 104 9.18 -15.12 -20.81
N GLY A 105 9.82 -15.80 -19.86
CA GLY A 105 11.25 -15.65 -19.58
C GLY A 105 11.61 -14.23 -19.15
N ILE A 106 10.62 -13.42 -18.76
CA ILE A 106 10.88 -12.10 -18.19
C ILE A 106 11.49 -12.41 -16.83
N PRO A 107 12.79 -12.10 -16.61
CA PRO A 107 13.36 -12.31 -15.30
C PRO A 107 12.48 -11.54 -14.34
N LEU A 108 12.19 -12.15 -13.18
CA LEU A 108 11.76 -11.42 -11.99
C LEU A 108 12.95 -10.52 -11.62
N LYS A 109 13.28 -9.52 -12.46
CA LYS A 109 14.07 -8.34 -12.11
C LYS A 109 13.46 -7.96 -10.80
N GLN A 110 14.21 -8.13 -9.72
CA GLN A 110 13.72 -8.04 -8.36
C GLN A 110 12.73 -6.88 -8.32
N ARG A 111 11.43 -7.19 -8.48
CA ARG A 111 10.37 -6.21 -8.30
C ARG A 111 10.20 -6.14 -6.79
N LYS A 112 11.32 -5.87 -6.09
CA LYS A 112 11.41 -4.76 -5.17
C LYS A 112 11.24 -3.45 -5.98
N ALA A 113 10.18 -3.32 -6.78
CA ALA A 113 9.30 -2.24 -6.41
C ALA A 113 8.95 -2.61 -4.97
N LYS A 114 9.74 -2.11 -4.01
CA LYS A 114 9.24 -1.92 -2.67
C LYS A 114 8.02 -1.07 -2.98
N LEU A 115 6.85 -1.69 -3.13
CA LEU A 115 5.63 -1.13 -2.62
C LEU A 115 6.12 -0.55 -1.31
N ARG A 116 6.30 0.78 -1.27
CA ARG A 116 6.65 1.47 -0.05
C ARG A 116 5.42 1.20 0.79
N LYS A 117 5.42 0.06 1.49
CA LYS A 117 4.39 -0.28 2.44
C LYS A 117 4.48 0.85 3.42
N PHE A 118 3.43 1.64 3.44
CA PHE A 118 3.34 2.76 4.34
C PHE A 118 3.41 2.18 5.75
N ASP A 119 4.57 2.30 6.38
CA ASP A 119 4.81 1.81 7.72
C ASP A 119 4.48 2.94 8.70
N VAL A 120 3.25 2.91 9.20
CA VAL A 120 2.74 3.85 10.18
C VAL A 120 3.61 3.96 11.44
N LEU A 121 4.37 2.92 11.78
CA LEU A 121 5.24 2.91 12.95
C LEU A 121 6.49 3.78 12.76
N THR A 122 6.94 3.93 11.52
CA THR A 122 8.12 4.73 11.15
C THR A 122 7.76 5.89 10.23
N ASP A 123 6.57 6.46 10.43
CA ASP A 123 6.05 7.53 9.59
C ASP A 123 6.93 8.80 9.71
N GLU A 124 7.65 9.12 8.62
CA GLU A 124 8.54 10.28 8.54
C GLU A 124 7.80 11.60 8.75
N LEU A 125 6.54 11.70 8.29
CA LEU A 125 5.72 12.90 8.49
C LEU A 125 5.44 13.12 9.98
N ALA A 126 5.18 12.03 10.70
CA ALA A 126 4.95 12.11 12.14
C ALA A 126 6.18 12.59 12.91
N VAL A 127 7.36 12.07 12.54
CA VAL A 127 8.63 12.49 13.14
C VAL A 127 8.87 13.99 12.88
N LYS A 128 8.60 14.46 11.65
CA LYS A 128 8.73 15.88 11.31
C LYS A 128 7.72 16.77 12.04
N LEU A 129 6.47 16.32 12.21
CA LEU A 129 5.44 17.03 12.98
C LEU A 129 5.85 17.21 14.44
N GLU A 130 6.30 16.14 15.10
CA GLU A 130 6.77 16.19 16.48
C GLU A 130 7.98 17.11 16.66
N ALA A 131 8.89 17.10 15.68
CA ALA A 131 10.05 17.98 15.68
C ALA A 131 9.69 19.45 15.36
N GLY A 132 8.42 19.76 15.07
CA GLY A 132 8.01 21.08 14.57
C GLY A 132 8.70 21.48 13.27
N SER A 133 9.22 20.50 12.53
CA SER A 133 10.10 20.67 11.37
C SER A 133 9.38 20.40 10.04
N ILE A 134 8.04 20.44 10.02
CA ILE A 134 7.34 20.55 8.73
C ILE A 134 7.64 21.94 8.20
N ILE A 135 8.50 21.99 7.20
CA ILE A 135 8.96 23.23 6.59
C ILE A 135 8.31 23.42 5.20
N LEU A 136 7.79 22.35 4.56
CA LEU A 136 7.35 22.41 3.17
C LEU A 136 6.03 21.65 2.91
N ALA A 137 5.15 22.24 2.10
CA ALA A 137 3.95 21.59 1.54
C ALA A 137 4.24 20.22 0.90
N ALA A 138 5.45 20.07 0.34
CA ALA A 138 5.94 18.82 -0.21
C ALA A 138 5.90 17.67 0.81
N ASP A 139 6.22 17.91 2.09
CA ASP A 139 6.24 16.84 3.11
C ASP A 139 4.84 16.26 3.38
N LEU A 140 3.81 17.10 3.33
CA LEU A 140 2.41 16.69 3.47
C LEU A 140 1.91 15.96 2.22
N LEU A 141 2.17 16.53 1.04
CA LEU A 141 1.64 16.00 -0.23
C LEU A 141 2.29 14.69 -0.67
N HIS A 142 3.53 14.41 -0.26
CA HIS A 142 4.20 13.15 -0.57
C HIS A 142 3.94 12.04 0.46
N ASN A 143 3.20 12.34 1.54
CA ASN A 143 2.83 11.38 2.56
C ASN A 143 1.35 11.00 2.42
N PRO A 144 0.97 9.71 2.41
CA PRO A 144 -0.41 9.27 2.21
C PRO A 144 -1.40 9.87 3.23
N VAL A 145 -0.98 10.04 4.49
CA VAL A 145 -1.83 10.60 5.55
C VAL A 145 -1.99 12.11 5.37
N GLY A 146 -0.88 12.82 5.09
CA GLY A 146 -0.94 14.25 4.79
C GLY A 146 -1.85 14.55 3.59
N LEU A 147 -1.77 13.71 2.56
CA LEU A 147 -2.58 13.80 1.35
C LEU A 147 -4.08 13.57 1.63
N HIS A 148 -4.43 12.61 2.49
CA HIS A 148 -5.82 12.39 2.90
C HIS A 148 -6.41 13.63 3.57
N TYR A 149 -5.75 14.19 4.59
CA TYR A 149 -6.25 15.35 5.31
C TYR A 149 -6.33 16.61 4.43
N ALA A 150 -5.37 16.78 3.51
CA ALA A 150 -5.43 17.84 2.52
C ALA A 150 -6.68 17.69 1.62
N ALA A 151 -7.01 16.47 1.19
CA ALA A 151 -8.21 16.20 0.40
C ALA A 151 -9.50 16.48 1.18
N THR A 152 -9.57 16.05 2.45
CA THR A 152 -10.75 16.32 3.29
C THR A 152 -10.95 17.83 3.49
N HIS A 153 -9.87 18.58 3.67
CA HIS A 153 -9.93 20.03 3.76
C HIS A 153 -10.40 20.68 2.46
N CYS A 154 -9.97 20.19 1.28
CA CYS A 154 -10.50 20.67 -0.01
C CYS A 154 -12.01 20.50 -0.11
N ASP A 155 -12.50 19.31 0.26
CA ASP A 155 -13.93 18.99 0.19
C ASP A 155 -14.74 19.88 1.14
N ALA A 156 -14.24 20.12 2.36
CA ALA A 156 -14.89 20.94 3.37
C ALA A 156 -14.88 22.44 3.02
N SER A 157 -13.75 22.95 2.52
CA SER A 157 -13.58 24.37 2.16
C SER A 157 -14.20 24.74 0.81
N GLY A 158 -14.52 23.74 -0.03
CA GLY A 158 -14.92 23.96 -1.42
C GLY A 158 -13.78 24.52 -2.29
N ASP A 159 -12.52 24.36 -1.88
CA ASP A 159 -11.37 24.92 -2.57
C ASP A 159 -11.11 24.17 -3.88
N LYS A 160 -11.61 24.77 -4.96
CA LYS A 160 -11.49 24.25 -6.33
C LYS A 160 -10.05 24.26 -6.86
N LEU A 161 -9.11 24.91 -6.18
CA LEU A 161 -7.71 24.98 -6.64
C LEU A 161 -6.89 23.80 -6.09
N LEU A 162 -7.11 23.42 -4.83
CA LEU A 162 -6.32 22.37 -4.18
C LEU A 162 -6.74 20.96 -4.64
N ALA A 163 -8.02 20.74 -4.97
CA ALA A 163 -8.52 19.45 -5.47
C ALA A 163 -7.87 18.96 -6.79
N PRO A 164 -7.72 19.79 -7.85
CA PRO A 164 -6.97 19.43 -9.05
C PRO A 164 -5.52 19.02 -8.77
N LEU A 165 -4.85 19.72 -7.85
CA LEU A 165 -3.48 19.45 -7.47
C LEU A 165 -3.35 18.10 -6.73
N LEU A 166 -4.29 17.80 -5.82
CA LEU A 166 -4.37 16.51 -5.18
C LEU A 166 -4.66 15.40 -6.19
N SER A 167 -5.56 15.62 -7.16
CA SER A 167 -5.83 14.63 -8.23
C SER A 167 -4.59 14.32 -9.06
N ILE A 168 -3.70 15.30 -9.25
CA ILE A 168 -2.45 15.17 -9.96
C ILE A 168 -1.44 14.33 -9.16
N VAL A 169 -1.38 14.54 -7.83
CA VAL A 169 -0.50 13.80 -6.93
C VAL A 169 -1.02 12.38 -6.68
N LEU A 170 -2.34 12.19 -6.60
CA LEU A 170 -3.03 10.90 -6.39
C LEU A 170 -3.02 9.99 -7.63
N ASP A 171 -3.06 10.56 -8.85
CA ASP A 171 -2.95 9.78 -10.10
C ASP A 171 -1.56 9.14 -10.31
N ASP A 172 -0.59 9.42 -9.44
CA ASP A 172 0.75 8.83 -9.46
C ASP A 172 0.73 7.31 -9.16
N ASP A 173 -0.37 6.75 -8.62
CA ASP A 173 -0.49 5.31 -8.39
C ASP A 173 -0.82 4.49 -9.65
N ASN A 174 -1.36 5.12 -10.71
CA ASN A 174 -1.58 4.47 -12.01
C ASN A 174 -0.29 4.29 -12.85
N TYR A 175 0.88 4.68 -12.31
CA TYR A 175 2.11 4.90 -13.10
C TYR A 175 3.13 3.73 -13.12
N ARG A 176 2.70 2.48 -12.94
CA ARG A 176 3.63 1.36 -12.67
C ARG A 176 4.11 0.50 -13.85
N THR A 177 3.98 0.95 -15.11
CA THR A 177 4.26 0.09 -16.28
C THR A 177 5.33 0.58 -17.29
N THR A 178 5.90 1.78 -17.17
CA THR A 178 6.92 2.31 -18.12
C THR A 178 8.28 2.61 -17.47
N THR A 179 9.30 3.01 -18.25
CA THR A 179 10.64 3.33 -17.72
C THR A 179 10.63 4.65 -16.93
N ALA A 180 11.56 4.86 -15.99
CA ALA A 180 11.57 6.06 -15.14
C ALA A 180 11.63 7.40 -15.90
N ALA A 181 12.25 7.42 -17.09
CA ALA A 181 12.28 8.60 -17.96
C ALA A 181 10.93 8.82 -18.66
N ASP A 182 10.32 7.75 -19.19
CA ASP A 182 8.98 7.80 -19.81
C ASP A 182 7.90 8.16 -18.78
N GLN A 183 8.06 7.69 -17.53
CA GLN A 183 7.19 8.03 -16.41
C GLN A 183 7.26 9.53 -16.08
N LYS A 184 8.46 10.09 -15.98
CA LYS A 184 8.65 11.52 -15.74
C LYS A 184 8.10 12.36 -16.89
N LEU A 185 8.34 11.97 -18.14
CA LEU A 185 7.86 12.68 -19.33
C LEU A 185 6.34 12.62 -19.48
N ALA A 186 5.73 11.46 -19.24
CA ALA A 186 4.28 11.32 -19.26
C ALA A 186 3.61 12.07 -18.11
N ARG A 187 4.22 12.07 -16.91
CA ARG A 187 3.77 12.88 -15.76
C ARG A 187 3.83 14.37 -16.07
N ALA A 188 4.92 14.84 -16.68
CA ALA A 188 5.05 16.20 -17.21
C ALA A 188 3.92 16.56 -18.19
N LYS A 189 3.64 15.70 -19.16
CA LYS A 189 2.58 15.94 -20.16
C LYS A 189 1.18 15.95 -19.55
N ALA A 190 0.90 15.04 -18.62
CA ALA A 190 -0.38 15.00 -17.89
C ALA A 190 -0.56 16.23 -16.98
N LEU A 191 0.52 16.64 -16.29
CA LEU A 191 0.58 17.87 -15.51
C LEU A 191 0.28 19.09 -16.37
N ILE A 192 0.96 19.25 -17.50
CA ILE A 192 0.71 20.35 -18.44
C ILE A 192 -0.72 20.33 -18.96
N GLY A 193 -1.25 19.16 -19.32
CA GLY A 193 -2.64 19.03 -19.80
C GLY A 193 -3.69 19.44 -18.76
N LYS A 194 -3.52 19.00 -17.51
CA LYS A 194 -4.42 19.36 -16.40
C LYS A 194 -4.21 20.80 -15.88
N CYS A 195 -2.99 21.33 -16.00
CA CYS A 195 -2.69 22.72 -15.71
C CYS A 195 -3.16 23.68 -16.80
N ALA A 196 -3.24 23.24 -18.06
CA ALA A 196 -3.80 24.03 -19.15
C ALA A 196 -5.31 24.29 -18.96
N THR A 197 -6.02 23.43 -18.21
CA THR A 197 -7.41 23.64 -17.81
C THR A 197 -7.58 24.51 -16.54
N LEU A 198 -6.49 24.80 -15.81
CA LEU A 198 -6.50 25.74 -14.70
C LEU A 198 -6.25 27.15 -15.26
N GLU A 199 -7.32 27.91 -15.49
CA GLU A 199 -7.24 29.33 -15.93
C GLU A 199 -6.39 30.21 -14.99
N SER A 200 -6.14 29.74 -13.76
CA SER A 200 -5.39 30.43 -12.71
C SER A 200 -3.86 30.40 -12.84
N ILE A 201 -3.29 29.58 -13.73
CA ILE A 201 -1.82 29.53 -13.90
C ILE A 201 -1.39 30.59 -14.92
N ALA A 202 -0.56 31.53 -14.48
CA ALA A 202 0.03 32.56 -15.33
C ALA A 202 0.63 31.95 -16.62
N ALA A 203 0.25 32.50 -17.78
CA ALA A 203 0.65 31.96 -19.08
C ALA A 203 2.17 31.82 -19.23
N GLU A 204 2.93 32.72 -18.61
CA GLU A 204 4.40 32.72 -18.58
C GLU A 204 4.98 31.43 -17.99
N VAL A 205 4.40 30.93 -16.90
CA VAL A 205 4.87 29.71 -16.22
C VAL A 205 4.56 28.46 -17.05
N ARG A 206 3.43 28.46 -17.77
CA ARG A 206 3.05 27.37 -18.68
C ARG A 206 4.05 27.27 -19.84
N GLU A 207 4.36 28.39 -20.49
CA GLU A 207 5.30 28.42 -21.61
C GLU A 207 6.74 28.11 -21.18
N GLU A 208 7.20 28.62 -20.03
CA GLU A 208 8.54 28.31 -19.50
C GLU A 208 8.71 26.81 -19.19
N THR A 209 7.70 26.20 -18.56
CA THR A 209 7.73 24.78 -18.20
C THR A 209 7.72 23.89 -19.44
N LYS A 210 6.88 24.24 -20.43
CA LYS A 210 6.81 23.53 -21.71
C LYS A 210 8.13 23.61 -22.48
N ALA A 211 8.72 24.80 -22.59
CA ALA A 211 10.01 24.99 -23.26
C ALA A 211 11.14 24.18 -22.61
N LYS A 212 11.18 24.10 -21.27
CA LYS A 212 12.16 23.29 -20.53
C LYS A 212 11.96 21.78 -20.74
N ILE A 213 10.73 21.30 -20.85
CA ILE A 213 10.44 19.88 -21.11
C ILE A 213 10.84 19.49 -22.54
N GLU A 214 10.57 20.35 -23.52
CA GLU A 214 10.93 20.09 -24.93
C GLU A 214 12.44 20.16 -25.18
N ALA A 215 13.18 20.96 -24.40
CA ALA A 215 14.62 21.16 -24.56
C ALA A 215 15.49 20.08 -23.90
N VAL A 216 14.96 19.25 -22.99
CA VAL A 216 15.79 18.31 -22.22
C VAL A 216 15.83 16.92 -22.89
N PRO A 217 17.03 16.41 -23.25
CA PRO A 217 17.16 15.05 -23.77
C PRO A 217 16.69 14.02 -22.72
N PRO A 218 16.26 12.80 -23.13
CA PRO A 218 15.60 11.82 -22.27
C PRO A 218 16.41 11.29 -21.07
N VAL A 219 17.63 11.78 -20.87
CA VAL A 219 18.48 11.45 -19.71
C VAL A 219 18.25 12.46 -18.59
N LEU A 220 17.21 12.17 -17.80
CA LEU A 220 17.04 12.39 -16.35
C LEU A 220 17.90 13.49 -15.69
N ASN A 221 17.28 14.62 -15.36
CA ASN A 221 17.68 15.44 -14.22
C ASN A 221 16.46 15.71 -13.33
N ASP A 222 16.61 15.54 -12.01
CA ASP A 222 15.54 15.84 -11.04
C ASP A 222 15.17 17.34 -11.00
N ASP A 223 16.02 18.20 -11.54
CA ASP A 223 15.81 19.64 -11.65
C ASP A 223 14.80 20.08 -12.72
N LEU A 224 14.39 19.19 -13.64
CA LEU A 224 13.44 19.52 -14.71
C LEU A 224 12.11 20.07 -14.18
N PHE A 225 11.69 19.57 -13.02
CA PHE A 225 10.46 19.98 -12.35
C PHE A 225 10.69 20.99 -11.24
N SER A 226 11.94 21.34 -10.91
CA SER A 226 12.24 22.26 -9.81
C SER A 226 11.51 23.61 -9.96
N PRO A 227 11.47 24.26 -11.15
CA PRO A 227 10.71 25.51 -11.33
C PRO A 227 9.20 25.30 -11.18
N PHE A 228 8.65 24.21 -11.72
CA PHE A 228 7.23 23.90 -11.62
C PHE A 228 6.81 23.55 -10.19
N VAL A 229 7.58 22.71 -9.50
CA VAL A 229 7.39 22.38 -8.08
C VAL A 229 7.52 23.63 -7.22
N LYS A 230 8.50 24.52 -7.49
CA LYS A 230 8.63 25.80 -6.79
C LYS A 230 7.43 26.72 -7.04
N PHE A 231 6.97 26.82 -8.28
CA PHE A 231 5.80 27.60 -8.63
C PHE A 231 4.54 27.05 -7.95
N VAL A 232 4.31 25.74 -8.04
CA VAL A 232 3.19 25.08 -7.37
C VAL A 232 3.31 25.24 -5.85
N THR A 233 4.50 25.07 -5.28
CA THR A 233 4.69 25.26 -3.83
C THR A 233 4.39 26.70 -3.43
N SER A 234 4.87 27.70 -4.18
CA SER A 234 4.66 29.13 -3.89
C SER A 234 3.23 29.60 -4.13
N ALA A 235 2.61 29.19 -5.24
CA ALA A 235 1.23 29.55 -5.58
C ALA A 235 0.23 28.93 -4.59
N TYR A 236 0.56 27.77 -4.03
CA TYR A 236 -0.29 27.07 -3.07
C TYR A 236 0.13 27.28 -1.61
N GLU A 237 1.23 27.97 -1.36
CA GLU A 237 1.71 28.29 0.00
C GLU A 237 0.64 28.97 0.86
N PRO A 238 -0.17 29.93 0.36
CA PRO A 238 -1.28 30.49 1.12
C PRO A 238 -2.34 29.45 1.49
N HIS A 239 -2.67 28.53 0.58
CA HIS A 239 -3.64 27.45 0.81
C HIS A 239 -3.13 26.42 1.81
N VAL A 240 -1.84 26.09 1.72
CA VAL A 240 -1.16 25.21 2.68
C VAL A 240 -1.12 25.87 4.05
N ASN A 241 -0.83 27.17 4.13
CA ASN A 241 -0.87 27.91 5.39
C ASN A 241 -2.28 27.96 5.97
N ASN A 242 -3.32 28.10 5.14
CA ASN A 242 -4.71 28.01 5.60
C ASN A 242 -5.00 26.61 6.17
N PHE A 243 -4.59 25.55 5.48
CA PHE A 243 -4.70 24.18 5.99
C PHE A 243 -3.92 23.98 7.29
N LEU A 244 -2.67 24.46 7.40
CA LEU A 244 -1.87 24.35 8.62
C LEU A 244 -2.50 25.06 9.83
N ASN A 245 -3.40 26.03 9.59
CA ASN A 245 -4.15 26.74 10.61
C ASN A 245 -5.60 26.23 10.76
N SER A 246 -6.00 25.20 10.00
CA SER A 246 -7.37 24.69 10.00
C SER A 246 -7.63 23.69 11.13
N GLU A 247 -8.90 23.46 11.43
CA GLU A 247 -9.32 22.45 12.41
C GLU A 247 -8.90 21.03 12.00
N GLU A 248 -8.87 20.74 10.69
CA GLU A 248 -8.46 19.42 10.18
C GLU A 248 -6.98 19.14 10.44
N PHE A 249 -6.11 20.14 10.27
CA PHE A 249 -4.70 19.97 10.63
C PHE A 249 -4.51 19.93 12.15
N GLY A 250 -5.34 20.66 12.90
CA GLY A 250 -5.48 20.49 14.35
C GLY A 250 -5.82 19.03 14.73
N ALA A 251 -6.75 18.41 14.01
CA ALA A 251 -7.12 17.01 14.18
C ALA A 251 -6.00 16.03 13.76
N LEU A 252 -5.27 16.33 12.69
CA LEU A 252 -4.08 15.56 12.32
C LEU A 252 -3.00 15.65 13.41
N ARG A 253 -2.81 16.82 14.03
CA ARG A 253 -1.88 16.97 15.16
C ARG A 253 -2.38 16.25 16.41
N SER A 254 -3.68 16.25 16.70
CA SER A 254 -4.22 15.48 17.82
C SER A 254 -4.12 13.97 17.59
N ASN A 255 -3.98 13.49 16.34
CA ASN A 255 -3.66 12.08 16.11
C ASN A 255 -2.34 11.64 16.76
N LEU A 256 -1.40 12.55 17.03
CA LEU A 256 -0.15 12.24 17.76
C LEU A 256 -0.40 11.75 19.19
N GLU A 257 -1.63 11.90 19.70
CA GLU A 257 -2.04 11.47 21.03
C GLU A 257 -2.31 9.95 21.11
N GLU A 258 -2.71 9.50 22.31
CA GLU A 258 -3.06 8.10 22.56
C GLU A 258 -4.26 7.68 21.71
N LYS A 259 -4.16 6.53 21.05
CA LYS A 259 -5.20 6.02 20.16
C LYS A 259 -6.08 5.03 20.90
N ALA A 260 -7.39 5.10 20.67
CA ALA A 260 -8.33 4.18 21.25
C ALA A 260 -9.35 3.68 20.21
N VAL A 261 -10.00 2.57 20.52
CA VAL A 261 -11.12 2.05 19.76
C VAL A 261 -12.27 1.87 20.72
N ILE A 262 -13.45 2.37 20.35
CA ILE A 262 -14.69 1.99 21.00
C ILE A 262 -15.10 0.64 20.43
N VAL A 263 -15.16 -0.35 21.30
CA VAL A 263 -15.58 -1.71 21.00
C VAL A 263 -17.04 -1.84 21.38
N LYS A 264 -17.89 -2.00 20.38
CA LYS A 264 -19.30 -2.27 20.54
C LYS A 264 -19.56 -3.74 20.28
N HIS A 265 -19.84 -4.47 21.36
CA HIS A 265 -20.07 -5.91 21.36
C HIS A 265 -21.48 -6.27 20.84
N PRO A 266 -21.72 -7.53 20.45
CA PRO A 266 -23.05 -7.98 20.01
C PRO A 266 -24.14 -7.89 21.07
N ASP A 267 -23.77 -7.81 22.35
CA ASP A 267 -24.67 -7.58 23.49
C ASP A 267 -24.97 -6.09 23.71
N GLU A 268 -24.61 -5.23 22.75
CA GLU A 268 -24.73 -3.76 22.79
C GLU A 268 -23.90 -3.11 23.90
N THR A 269 -23.00 -3.85 24.56
CA THR A 269 -22.06 -3.26 25.52
C THR A 269 -20.94 -2.53 24.79
N GLU A 270 -20.57 -1.36 25.33
CA GLU A 270 -19.49 -0.53 24.78
C GLU A 270 -18.33 -0.48 25.78
N GLU A 271 -17.11 -0.69 25.29
CA GLU A 271 -15.88 -0.50 26.05
C GLU A 271 -14.87 0.29 25.23
N VAL A 272 -14.02 1.06 25.91
CA VAL A 272 -12.95 1.81 25.26
C VAL A 272 -11.64 1.04 25.45
N PHE A 273 -11.02 0.63 24.35
CA PHE A 273 -9.76 -0.10 24.34
C PHE A 273 -8.62 0.80 23.81
N GLU A 274 -7.54 0.93 24.59
CA GLU A 274 -6.36 1.71 24.19
C GLU A 274 -5.46 0.87 23.26
N LEU A 275 -5.17 1.38 22.06
CA LEU A 275 -4.33 0.68 21.10
C LEU A 275 -2.86 0.80 21.47
N SER A 276 -2.20 -0.34 21.62
CA SER A 276 -0.74 -0.42 21.59
C SER A 276 -0.23 -0.26 20.15
N PRO A 277 1.07 0.02 19.92
CA PRO A 277 1.64 0.15 18.58
C PRO A 277 1.32 -1.04 17.65
N LYS A 278 1.20 -2.24 18.22
CA LYS A 278 0.74 -3.43 17.51
C LYS A 278 -0.27 -4.17 18.38
N THR A 279 -1.54 -4.03 18.04
CA THR A 279 -2.65 -4.66 18.75
C THR A 279 -3.23 -5.76 17.87
N VAL A 280 -3.08 -7.02 18.27
CA VAL A 280 -3.80 -8.13 17.62
C VAL A 280 -5.23 -8.15 18.14
N ILE A 281 -6.19 -8.36 17.26
CA ILE A 281 -7.60 -8.52 17.58
C ILE A 281 -8.02 -9.95 17.24
N GLY A 282 -8.67 -10.63 18.15
CA GLY A 282 -9.15 -11.98 17.92
C GLY A 282 -9.77 -12.62 19.15
N ARG A 283 -10.16 -13.88 19.03
CA ARG A 283 -10.75 -14.69 20.11
C ARG A 283 -9.74 -15.60 20.84
N GLY A 284 -8.49 -15.67 20.36
CA GLY A 284 -7.47 -16.56 20.91
C GLY A 284 -7.00 -16.13 22.29
N VAL A 285 -6.68 -17.09 23.17
CA VAL A 285 -6.12 -16.82 24.50
C VAL A 285 -4.81 -16.03 24.40
N ASN A 286 -3.98 -16.37 23.41
CA ASN A 286 -2.71 -15.69 23.13
C ASN A 286 -2.88 -14.18 22.82
N VAL A 287 -4.07 -13.75 22.38
CA VAL A 287 -4.32 -12.33 22.08
C VAL A 287 -4.24 -11.51 23.36
N SER A 288 -4.88 -11.96 24.45
CA SER A 288 -4.80 -11.28 25.76
C SER A 288 -3.38 -11.24 26.32
N GLU A 289 -2.64 -12.34 26.19
CA GLU A 289 -1.25 -12.43 26.68
C GLU A 289 -0.31 -11.44 25.96
N SER A 290 -0.59 -11.16 24.68
CA SER A 290 0.16 -10.19 23.89
C SER A 290 -0.26 -8.72 24.09
N GLY A 291 -1.23 -8.45 24.96
CA GLY A 291 -1.82 -7.11 25.12
C GLY A 291 -2.76 -6.71 23.97
N GLY A 292 -3.29 -7.69 23.23
CA GLY A 292 -4.27 -7.50 22.17
C GLY A 292 -5.71 -7.40 22.70
N LEU A 293 -6.64 -7.04 21.80
CA LEU A 293 -8.07 -6.98 22.10
C LEU A 293 -8.70 -8.37 21.93
N ASN A 294 -9.08 -8.99 23.04
CA ASN A 294 -9.69 -10.31 23.04
C ASN A 294 -11.23 -10.21 22.96
N LEU A 295 -11.78 -10.62 21.82
CA LEU A 295 -13.22 -10.63 21.53
C LEU A 295 -13.81 -12.02 21.79
N CYS A 296 -13.62 -12.55 23.00
CA CYS A 296 -13.94 -13.96 23.29
C CYS A 296 -15.43 -14.31 23.19
N LYS A 297 -16.30 -13.32 23.40
CA LYS A 297 -17.77 -13.45 23.32
C LYS A 297 -18.28 -13.64 21.89
N ASP A 298 -17.56 -13.15 20.89
CA ASP A 298 -17.99 -13.22 19.49
C ASP A 298 -17.38 -14.45 18.79
N LEU A 299 -18.19 -15.50 18.66
CA LEU A 299 -17.77 -16.78 18.07
C LEU A 299 -17.44 -16.68 16.57
N LYS A 300 -17.87 -15.62 15.88
CA LYS A 300 -17.58 -15.40 14.46
C LYS A 300 -16.20 -14.77 14.25
N VAL A 301 -15.55 -14.31 15.32
CA VAL A 301 -14.19 -13.78 15.29
C VAL A 301 -13.18 -14.93 15.28
N SER A 302 -12.21 -14.86 14.37
CA SER A 302 -11.10 -15.81 14.29
C SER A 302 -10.17 -15.67 15.50
N ARG A 303 -9.40 -16.71 15.82
CA ARG A 303 -8.48 -16.68 16.99
C ARG A 303 -7.49 -15.52 16.90
N GLU A 304 -6.94 -15.30 15.71
CA GLU A 304 -6.20 -14.12 15.31
C GLU A 304 -6.92 -13.59 14.07
N HIS A 305 -7.63 -12.47 14.20
CA HIS A 305 -8.52 -11.98 13.16
C HIS A 305 -7.86 -10.85 12.36
N ALA A 306 -7.45 -9.81 13.06
CA ALA A 306 -6.85 -8.62 12.46
C ALA A 306 -5.69 -8.10 13.31
N LEU A 307 -4.80 -7.35 12.69
CA LEU A 307 -3.73 -6.61 13.34
C LEU A 307 -3.98 -5.11 13.12
N PHE A 308 -4.03 -4.37 14.22
CA PHE A 308 -4.03 -2.92 14.23
C PHE A 308 -2.61 -2.45 14.51
N ALA A 309 -1.99 -1.79 13.53
CA ALA A 309 -0.72 -1.11 13.69
C ALA A 309 -1.00 0.38 13.96
N ALA A 310 -0.86 0.81 15.20
CA ALA A 310 -1.06 2.19 15.60
C ALA A 310 0.27 2.95 15.44
N GLY A 311 0.36 3.75 14.38
CA GLY A 311 1.46 4.68 14.19
C GLY A 311 1.31 5.93 15.02
N LYS A 312 1.97 7.02 14.62
CA LYS A 312 1.77 8.32 15.26
C LYS A 312 0.64 9.10 14.64
N LEU A 313 0.49 9.10 13.31
CA LEU A 313 -0.58 9.87 12.65
C LEU A 313 -1.78 9.05 12.21
N ALA A 314 -1.60 7.74 12.05
CA ALA A 314 -2.64 6.88 11.50
C ALA A 314 -2.60 5.49 12.13
N VAL A 315 -3.67 4.74 11.90
CA VAL A 315 -3.76 3.32 12.23
C VAL A 315 -3.92 2.56 10.92
N VAL A 316 -3.15 1.48 10.75
CA VAL A 316 -3.35 0.53 9.65
C VAL A 316 -3.99 -0.72 10.23
N VAL A 317 -5.04 -1.19 9.55
CA VAL A 317 -5.73 -2.43 9.89
C VAL A 317 -5.45 -3.46 8.82
N ARG A 318 -4.94 -4.62 9.24
CA ARG A 318 -4.65 -5.74 8.35
C ARG A 318 -5.42 -6.98 8.79
N ASP A 319 -6.17 -7.58 7.89
CA ASP A 319 -6.79 -8.88 8.11
C ASP A 319 -5.72 -9.99 8.07
N LEU A 320 -5.74 -10.92 9.03
CA LEU A 320 -4.75 -11.99 9.15
C LEU A 320 -5.17 -13.27 8.40
N GLY A 321 -6.08 -13.14 7.43
CA GLY A 321 -6.73 -14.24 6.73
C GLY A 321 -7.78 -14.89 7.62
N SER A 322 -8.61 -14.05 8.23
CA SER A 322 -9.73 -14.48 9.05
C SER A 322 -10.77 -15.23 8.20
N TYR A 323 -11.57 -16.10 8.83
CA TYR A 323 -12.56 -16.90 8.09
C TYR A 323 -13.64 -16.04 7.42
N ARG A 324 -14.12 -14.99 8.10
CA ARG A 324 -15.17 -14.12 7.59
C ARG A 324 -14.63 -12.86 6.91
N GLY A 325 -13.37 -12.49 7.12
CA GLY A 325 -12.82 -11.21 6.68
C GLY A 325 -13.10 -10.08 7.67
N THR A 326 -12.31 -9.01 7.54
CA THR A 326 -12.50 -7.72 8.20
C THR A 326 -13.17 -6.76 7.21
N HIS A 327 -14.11 -5.91 7.65
CA HIS A 327 -14.85 -5.02 6.76
C HIS A 327 -15.01 -3.63 7.36
N PHE A 328 -15.25 -2.62 6.53
CA PHE A 328 -15.89 -1.39 6.97
C PHE A 328 -17.38 -1.62 7.25
N GLU A 329 -18.00 -0.72 8.01
CA GLU A 329 -19.46 -0.74 8.22
C GLU A 329 -20.26 -0.62 6.91
N SER A 330 -19.67 -0.04 5.86
CA SER A 330 -20.23 -0.01 4.50
C SER A 330 -20.30 -1.40 3.82
N GLY A 331 -19.69 -2.43 4.41
CA GLY A 331 -19.58 -3.77 3.85
C GLY A 331 -18.34 -3.98 2.97
N GLN A 332 -17.55 -2.95 2.71
CA GLN A 332 -16.30 -3.07 1.95
C GLN A 332 -15.27 -3.90 2.74
N LYS A 333 -14.74 -4.95 2.12
CA LYS A 333 -13.73 -5.82 2.72
C LYS A 333 -12.38 -5.12 2.84
N ILE A 334 -11.73 -5.29 3.99
CA ILE A 334 -10.41 -4.76 4.33
C ILE A 334 -9.40 -5.89 4.30
N LEU A 335 -8.30 -5.68 3.58
CA LEU A 335 -7.14 -6.56 3.63
C LEU A 335 -5.99 -5.90 4.37
N GLU A 336 -5.67 -4.69 3.96
CA GLU A 336 -4.73 -3.80 4.61
C GLU A 336 -5.12 -2.38 4.25
N GLU A 337 -5.66 -1.62 5.20
CA GLU A 337 -6.19 -0.28 4.93
C GLU A 337 -5.81 0.69 6.05
N VAL A 338 -5.59 1.95 5.70
CA VAL A 338 -5.42 3.03 6.67
C VAL A 338 -6.79 3.47 7.16
N ILE A 339 -6.97 3.57 8.47
CA ILE A 339 -8.23 4.00 9.08
C ILE A 339 -8.08 5.37 9.76
N PHE A 340 -9.15 6.15 9.68
CA PHE A 340 -9.23 7.52 10.20
C PHE A 340 -10.23 7.60 11.36
N PRO A 341 -10.06 8.56 12.30
CA PRO A 341 -10.96 8.69 13.44
C PRO A 341 -12.42 8.82 13.00
N GLY A 342 -13.32 8.15 13.71
CA GLY A 342 -14.74 8.04 13.40
C GLY A 342 -15.11 6.87 12.49
N GLN A 343 -14.15 6.23 11.82
CA GLN A 343 -14.46 5.06 10.99
C GLN A 343 -14.75 3.82 11.84
N THR A 344 -15.75 3.05 11.40
CA THR A 344 -16.18 1.80 12.04
C THR A 344 -15.76 0.59 11.21
N ILE A 345 -15.13 -0.36 11.88
CA ILE A 345 -14.69 -1.64 11.33
C ILE A 345 -15.53 -2.74 11.95
N VAL A 346 -15.91 -3.71 11.13
CA VAL A 346 -16.71 -4.86 11.54
C VAL A 346 -15.84 -6.11 11.49
N VAL A 347 -15.79 -6.81 12.63
CA VAL A 347 -15.02 -8.03 12.85
C VAL A 347 -15.97 -9.06 13.49
N GLY A 348 -16.44 -10.03 12.71
CA GLY A 348 -17.53 -10.91 13.17
C GLY A 348 -18.86 -10.14 13.25
N ASP A 349 -19.47 -10.13 14.43
CA ASP A 349 -20.63 -9.29 14.77
C ASP A 349 -20.22 -8.04 15.60
N THR A 350 -18.95 -7.94 15.98
CA THR A 350 -18.41 -6.83 16.78
C THR A 350 -18.10 -5.63 15.90
N LYS A 351 -18.48 -4.42 16.35
CA LYS A 351 -18.15 -3.14 15.70
C LYS A 351 -17.05 -2.42 16.48
N LEU A 352 -16.05 -1.91 15.76
CA LEU A 352 -14.87 -1.25 16.28
C LEU A 352 -14.78 0.15 15.68
N THR A 353 -15.13 1.18 16.44
CA THR A 353 -15.04 2.57 15.99
C THR A 353 -13.73 3.19 16.47
N TYR A 354 -12.86 3.56 15.53
CA TYR A 354 -11.58 4.19 15.87
C TYR A 354 -11.81 5.62 16.36
N GLN A 355 -11.21 5.98 17.50
CA GLN A 355 -11.30 7.31 18.07
C GLN A 355 -9.96 7.79 18.61
N LEU A 356 -9.79 9.10 18.63
CA LEU A 356 -8.69 9.73 19.34
C LEU A 356 -9.07 9.84 20.80
N ARG A 357 -8.19 9.34 21.68
CA ARG A 357 -8.40 9.54 23.10
C ARG A 357 -7.94 10.95 23.45
N PRO A 358 -8.80 11.81 24.03
CA PRO A 358 -8.31 13.07 24.56
C PRO A 358 -7.25 12.76 25.63
N PRO A 359 -6.19 13.58 25.74
CA PRO A 359 -5.07 13.29 26.60
C PRO A 359 -5.57 13.17 28.03
N SER A 360 -5.47 11.97 28.62
CA SER A 360 -5.96 11.79 29.98
C SER A 360 -5.17 12.74 30.89
N PRO A 361 -5.85 13.56 31.73
CA PRO A 361 -5.17 14.58 32.54
C PRO A 361 -4.19 13.97 33.56
N SER A 362 -4.25 12.66 33.81
CA SER A 362 -3.48 11.95 34.85
C SER A 362 -2.10 11.47 34.41
N LYS A 363 -1.78 11.43 33.11
CA LYS A 363 -0.45 11.02 32.61
C LYS A 363 0.49 12.19 32.30
N ARG A 364 0.21 13.41 32.82
CA ARG A 364 1.24 14.46 32.88
C ARG A 364 2.38 13.89 33.70
N LYS A 365 3.36 13.28 33.01
CA LYS A 365 4.63 12.83 33.58
C LYS A 365 5.01 13.94 34.53
N SER A 366 5.11 13.62 35.81
CA SER A 366 5.77 14.48 36.77
C SER A 366 7.16 14.68 36.19
N ARG A 367 7.30 15.70 35.33
CA ARG A 367 8.56 16.31 34.99
C ARG A 367 8.99 16.77 36.36
N SER A 368 9.83 15.95 36.97
CA SER A 368 10.59 16.28 38.15
C SER A 368 10.94 17.74 37.97
N SER A 369 10.31 18.58 38.80
CA SER A 369 10.75 19.95 38.95
C SER A 369 12.20 19.81 39.34
N VAL A 370 13.10 19.96 38.37
CA VAL A 370 14.49 20.22 38.64
C VAL A 370 14.42 21.58 39.31
N PHE A 371 14.24 21.54 40.63
CA PHE A 371 14.36 22.66 41.51
C PHE A 371 15.75 23.20 41.23
N PHE A 372 15.82 24.28 40.45
CA PHE A 372 16.96 25.18 40.48
C PHE A 372 17.04 25.68 41.92
N SER A 373 17.77 24.94 42.76
CA SER A 373 18.20 25.44 44.05
C SER A 373 19.06 26.65 43.74
N LYS A 374 18.48 27.82 43.98
CA LYS A 374 19.18 29.11 44.02
C LYS A 374 20.48 28.91 44.77
N LEU A 375 21.60 29.03 44.05
CA LEU A 375 22.87 29.38 44.64
C LEU A 375 22.64 30.64 45.47
N ARG A 376 22.76 30.52 46.80
CA ARG A 376 22.85 31.67 47.69
C ARG A 376 24.15 32.40 47.34
N PRO A 377 24.15 33.71 47.11
CA PRO A 377 25.38 34.47 47.09
C PRO A 377 25.91 34.50 48.53
N GLY A 378 27.09 33.91 48.73
CA GLY A 378 27.88 34.05 49.94
C GLY A 378 28.47 35.46 50.02
N SER A 379 28.40 35.99 51.24
CA SER A 379 28.99 37.21 51.77
C SER A 379 30.47 37.41 51.45
#